data_AF-A0A8H7KHL3-F1
#
_entry.id   AF-A0A8H7KHL3-F1
#
_cell.length_a   1.000
_cell.length_b   1.000
_cell.length_c   1.000
_cell.angle_alpha   90.00
_cell.angle_beta   90.00
_cell.angle_gamma   90.00
#
_symmetry.space_group_name_H-M   'P 1'
#
loop_
_entity.id
_entity.type
_entity.pdbx_description
1 polymer ?
#
loop_
_entity_poly.entity_id
_entity_poly.type
_entity_poly.pdbx_seq_one_letter_code
_entity_poly.pdbx_strand_id
1 'polypeptide(L)'
;MTKHSKNNTASSIFSYAERKKTEYGTQKQRLGNESMRQFDACTLCLNRARETLACDEGHLFCKECIYTDLLTQKKDIKRQKEKLDAWKREHEEEKIRVREAARERVLADFEKSHLGLAARSTEIGRTGRTSTEHGRGTKRKFEFDASAVETLQREAEETAMRKIEKEQAEALKSKLPDFWLPSLTPTYTSNGLPTSLRQVKVQTMCRGGTPAHPVSLKSLFPIKFTFFDGSSQQPGSNGSPSDSGTVKTTSRKDELDPICPACKKQLSNNVLISAAKPCGHVTCKSCTDSLIRTSKQCIVCDELLKEKDILELKREGTGFAGGGIAEASRTGVSFQG
;
A
#
# COMPACT_ATOMS: atom_id res chain seq x y z
N MET A 1 -31.69 -42.52 37.80
CA MET A 1 -31.49 -41.36 36.92
C MET A 1 -30.16 -41.50 36.21
N THR A 2 -30.23 -41.54 34.88
CA THR A 2 -29.23 -42.03 33.94
C THR A 2 -27.94 -41.21 33.97
N LYS A 3 -26.82 -41.88 34.25
CA LYS A 3 -25.43 -41.36 34.18
C LYS A 3 -24.98 -40.96 32.75
N HIS A 4 -25.89 -40.95 31.77
CA HIS A 4 -25.58 -40.72 30.35
C HIS A 4 -25.43 -39.23 29.97
N SER A 5 -25.92 -38.29 30.77
CA SER A 5 -25.78 -36.85 30.50
C SER A 5 -24.37 -36.30 30.71
N LYS A 6 -23.45 -37.11 31.25
CA LYS A 6 -22.03 -36.77 31.46
C LYS A 6 -21.11 -37.35 30.39
N ASN A 7 -21.64 -38.06 29.41
CA ASN A 7 -20.85 -38.54 28.28
C ASN A 7 -20.57 -37.36 27.34
N ASN A 8 -19.32 -37.20 26.92
CA ASN A 8 -18.88 -36.13 26.01
C ASN A 8 -19.69 -36.04 24.70
N THR A 9 -20.32 -37.14 24.28
CA THR A 9 -21.18 -37.23 23.09
C THR A 9 -22.64 -36.82 23.30
N ALA A 10 -23.05 -36.45 24.53
CA ALA A 10 -24.43 -36.12 24.86
C ALA A 10 -24.76 -34.62 24.77
N SER A 11 -23.75 -33.73 24.66
CA SER A 11 -23.95 -32.29 24.50
C SER A 11 -23.83 -31.86 23.03
N SER A 12 -24.78 -31.06 22.54
CA SER A 12 -24.74 -30.43 21.20
C SER A 12 -23.64 -29.36 21.05
N ILE A 13 -22.93 -29.04 22.14
CA ILE A 13 -21.86 -28.05 22.17
C ILE A 13 -20.57 -28.79 22.48
N PHE A 14 -19.59 -28.70 21.57
CA PHE A 14 -18.25 -29.19 21.84
C PHE A 14 -17.65 -28.53 23.08
N SER A 15 -17.00 -29.31 23.94
CA SER A 15 -16.18 -28.78 25.02
C SER A 15 -14.97 -28.02 24.47
N TYR A 16 -14.29 -27.22 25.32
CA TYR A 16 -13.06 -26.53 24.91
C TYR A 16 -11.98 -27.51 24.40
N ALA A 17 -11.84 -28.66 25.06
CA ALA A 17 -10.86 -29.68 24.67
C ALA A 17 -11.20 -30.33 23.32
N GLU A 18 -12.47 -30.51 23.00
CA GLU A 18 -12.93 -31.03 21.70
C GLU A 18 -12.77 -29.98 20.60
N ARG A 19 -13.15 -28.72 20.87
CA ARG A 19 -12.91 -27.60 19.94
C ARG A 19 -11.43 -27.44 19.59
N LYS A 20 -10.53 -27.70 20.54
CA LYS A 20 -9.08 -27.66 20.31
C LYS A 20 -8.58 -28.81 19.43
N LYS A 21 -9.28 -29.96 19.43
CA LYS A 21 -8.95 -31.12 18.59
C LYS A 21 -9.55 -31.01 17.18
N THR A 22 -10.64 -30.27 17.01
CA THR A 22 -11.25 -30.06 15.71
C THR A 22 -10.57 -28.94 14.93
N GLU A 23 -10.47 -29.09 13.62
CA GLU A 23 -9.87 -28.07 12.76
C GLU A 23 -10.82 -26.91 12.39
N TYR A 24 -12.10 -27.02 12.76
CA TYR A 24 -13.16 -26.08 12.40
C TYR A 24 -13.18 -24.82 13.28
N GLY A 25 -13.65 -23.71 12.71
CA GLY A 25 -13.80 -22.44 13.40
C GLY A 25 -12.51 -21.61 13.50
N THR A 26 -12.50 -20.62 14.41
CA THR A 26 -11.33 -19.76 14.61
C THR A 26 -10.37 -20.42 15.60
N GLN A 27 -9.20 -20.84 15.11
CA GLN A 27 -8.14 -21.36 15.95
C GLN A 27 -7.26 -20.21 16.43
N LYS A 28 -6.92 -20.21 17.71
CA LYS A 28 -5.97 -19.26 18.27
C LYS A 28 -4.84 -20.00 18.96
N GLN A 29 -3.61 -19.62 18.66
CA GLN A 29 -2.42 -20.20 19.26
C GLN A 29 -1.52 -19.10 19.81
N ARG A 30 -1.03 -19.30 21.03
CA ARG A 30 -0.01 -18.43 21.61
C ARG A 30 1.34 -18.72 20.99
N LEU A 31 1.99 -17.66 20.53
CA LEU A 31 3.33 -17.71 19.96
C LEU A 31 4.37 -17.58 21.07
N GLY A 32 5.40 -18.42 21.02
CA GLY A 32 6.53 -18.35 21.96
C GLY A 32 7.52 -17.24 21.58
N ASN A 33 8.54 -17.05 22.41
CA ASN A 33 9.64 -16.10 22.13
C ASN A 33 10.38 -16.43 20.82
N GLU A 34 10.55 -17.71 20.50
CA GLU A 34 11.20 -18.19 19.26
C GLU A 34 10.47 -17.77 17.98
N SER A 35 9.16 -17.45 18.08
CA SER A 35 8.37 -16.98 16.94
C SER A 35 8.44 -15.47 16.75
N MET A 36 9.15 -14.74 17.62
CA MET A 36 9.30 -13.29 17.56
C MET A 36 10.65 -12.92 16.96
N ARG A 37 10.67 -11.97 16.04
CA ARG A 37 11.94 -11.40 15.56
C ARG A 37 12.75 -10.79 16.70
N GLN A 38 14.06 -11.01 16.70
CA GLN A 38 14.99 -10.37 17.62
C GLN A 38 15.04 -8.85 17.42
N PHE A 39 15.32 -8.11 18.50
CA PHE A 39 15.31 -6.64 18.52
C PHE A 39 16.39 -6.03 17.62
N ASP A 40 17.48 -6.74 17.33
CA ASP A 40 18.59 -6.33 16.46
C ASP A 40 18.55 -7.01 15.08
N ALA A 41 17.50 -7.81 14.80
CA ALA A 41 17.34 -8.48 13.51
C ALA A 41 16.69 -7.57 12.45
N CYS A 42 17.11 -7.75 11.21
CA CYS A 42 16.55 -7.08 10.05
C CYS A 42 15.13 -7.58 9.77
N THR A 43 14.19 -6.67 9.54
CA THR A 43 12.79 -7.03 9.21
C THR A 43 12.62 -7.74 7.87
N LEU A 44 13.58 -7.61 6.93
CA LEU A 44 13.50 -8.24 5.61
C LEU A 44 14.14 -9.63 5.56
N CYS A 45 15.30 -9.81 6.18
CA CYS A 45 16.03 -11.09 6.14
C CYS A 45 15.99 -11.88 7.46
N LEU A 46 15.42 -11.32 8.52
CA LEU A 46 15.25 -11.91 9.86
C LEU A 46 16.55 -12.33 10.58
N ASN A 47 17.69 -12.14 9.96
CA ASN A 47 19.00 -12.29 10.59
C ASN A 47 19.41 -11.01 11.31
N ARG A 48 20.38 -11.13 12.24
CA ARG A 48 21.05 -9.98 12.88
C ARG A 48 21.48 -8.96 11.83
N ALA A 49 21.05 -7.71 12.03
CA ALA A 49 21.18 -6.69 11.00
C ALA A 49 22.64 -6.24 10.83
N ARG A 50 23.10 -6.18 9.57
CA ARG A 50 24.44 -5.70 9.18
C ARG A 50 24.34 -4.27 8.66
N GLU A 51 25.26 -3.40 9.07
CA GLU A 51 25.20 -1.96 8.76
C GLU A 51 23.78 -1.42 8.96
N THR A 52 23.33 -1.42 10.21
CA THR A 52 21.91 -1.27 10.54
C THR A 52 21.38 0.09 10.14
N LEU A 53 20.24 0.09 9.44
CA LEU A 53 19.47 1.29 9.09
C LEU A 53 18.08 1.18 9.72
N ALA A 54 17.50 2.31 10.11
CA ALA A 54 16.09 2.37 10.50
C ALA A 54 15.29 3.37 9.68
N CYS A 55 13.99 3.07 9.55
CA CYS A 55 13.00 4.02 9.05
C CYS A 55 12.50 4.95 10.16
N ASP A 56 11.75 6.00 9.78
CA ASP A 56 11.13 6.94 10.70
C ASP A 56 10.16 6.34 11.72
N GLU A 57 9.63 5.14 11.47
CA GLU A 57 8.79 4.39 12.43
C GLU A 57 9.57 3.40 13.32
N GLY A 58 10.90 3.32 13.18
CA GLY A 58 11.74 2.50 14.06
C GLY A 58 11.89 1.02 13.65
N HIS A 59 11.53 0.64 12.43
CA HIS A 59 11.84 -0.71 11.90
C HIS A 59 13.30 -0.78 11.46
N LEU A 60 13.96 -1.90 11.76
CA LEU A 60 15.38 -2.15 11.47
C LEU A 60 15.59 -2.94 10.19
N PHE A 61 16.65 -2.59 9.46
CA PHE A 61 17.04 -3.21 8.21
C PHE A 61 18.56 -3.36 8.09
N CYS A 62 19.00 -4.38 7.35
CA CYS A 62 20.33 -4.33 6.74
C CYS A 62 20.32 -3.31 5.61
N LYS A 63 21.41 -2.55 5.47
CA LYS A 63 21.59 -1.59 4.38
C LYS A 63 21.35 -2.19 2.99
N GLU A 64 21.89 -3.37 2.74
CA GLU A 64 21.72 -4.09 1.46
C GLU A 64 20.26 -4.49 1.23
N CYS A 65 19.60 -5.07 2.24
CA CYS A 65 18.23 -5.54 2.14
C CYS A 65 17.24 -4.40 1.85
N ILE A 66 17.35 -3.27 2.56
CA ILE A 66 16.43 -2.14 2.34
C ILE A 66 16.71 -1.45 1.01
N TYR A 67 17.97 -1.35 0.58
CA TYR A 67 18.29 -0.72 -0.71
C TYR A 67 17.80 -1.58 -1.88
N THR A 68 18.02 -2.90 -1.81
CA THR A 68 17.49 -3.82 -2.83
C THR A 68 15.98 -3.78 -2.89
N ASP A 69 15.28 -3.79 -1.75
CA ASP A 69 13.81 -3.70 -1.70
C ASP A 69 13.30 -2.35 -2.23
N LEU A 70 13.90 -1.22 -1.86
CA LEU A 70 13.50 0.07 -2.40
C LEU A 70 13.75 0.19 -3.91
N LEU A 71 14.81 -0.46 -4.43
CA LEU A 71 15.08 -0.50 -5.85
C LEU A 71 14.10 -1.39 -6.62
N THR A 72 13.72 -2.56 -6.08
CA THR A 72 12.70 -3.43 -6.70
C THR A 72 11.36 -2.73 -6.72
N GLN A 73 10.94 -2.12 -5.60
CA GLN A 73 9.74 -1.32 -5.53
C GLN A 73 9.75 -0.20 -6.58
N LYS A 74 10.83 0.59 -6.70
CA LYS A 74 10.93 1.64 -7.73
C LYS A 74 10.79 1.09 -9.16
N LYS A 75 11.38 -0.07 -9.46
CA LYS A 75 11.24 -0.73 -10.77
C LYS A 75 9.80 -1.17 -11.03
N ASP A 76 9.13 -1.74 -10.05
CA ASP A 76 7.75 -2.18 -10.17
C ASP A 76 6.79 -1.00 -10.33
N ILE A 77 7.02 0.08 -9.58
CA ILE A 77 6.30 1.34 -9.73
C ILE A 77 6.46 1.90 -11.15
N LYS A 78 7.68 1.88 -11.70
CA LYS A 78 7.94 2.33 -13.08
C LYS A 78 7.17 1.48 -14.09
N ARG A 79 7.26 0.15 -13.98
CA ARG A 79 6.52 -0.79 -14.86
C ARG A 79 5.00 -0.61 -14.77
N GLN A 80 4.47 -0.41 -13.57
CA GLN A 80 3.05 -0.16 -13.37
C GLN A 80 2.61 1.17 -13.97
N LYS A 81 3.42 2.24 -13.82
CA LYS A 81 3.15 3.53 -14.45
C LYS A 81 3.14 3.44 -15.97
N GLU A 82 4.14 2.79 -16.57
CA GLU A 82 4.21 2.57 -18.03
C GLU A 82 2.98 1.82 -18.55
N LYS A 83 2.55 0.76 -17.86
CA LYS A 83 1.32 0.03 -18.20
C LYS A 83 0.07 0.90 -18.08
N LEU A 84 -0.04 1.68 -16.99
CA LEU A 84 -1.16 2.59 -16.80
C LEU A 84 -1.19 3.69 -17.86
N ASP A 85 -0.05 4.22 -18.26
CA ASP A 85 0.04 5.28 -19.27
C ASP A 85 -0.20 4.74 -20.68
N ALA A 86 0.28 3.53 -21.00
CA ALA A 86 -0.08 2.84 -22.25
C ALA A 86 -1.58 2.63 -22.35
N TRP A 87 -2.20 2.11 -21.29
CA TRP A 87 -3.64 1.87 -21.25
C TRP A 87 -4.47 3.17 -21.31
N LYS A 88 -3.99 4.25 -20.68
CA LYS A 88 -4.62 5.58 -20.85
C LYS A 88 -4.57 6.08 -22.29
N ARG A 89 -3.46 5.87 -23.01
CA ARG A 89 -3.33 6.25 -24.42
C ARG A 89 -4.29 5.45 -25.30
N GLU A 90 -4.34 4.13 -25.14
CA GLU A 90 -5.30 3.27 -25.87
C GLU A 90 -6.74 3.71 -25.65
N HIS A 91 -7.12 4.01 -24.40
CA HIS A 91 -8.45 4.48 -24.06
C HIS A 91 -8.74 5.91 -24.56
N GLU A 92 -7.73 6.76 -24.74
CA GLU A 92 -7.89 8.08 -25.35
C GLU A 92 -8.03 7.98 -26.87
N GLU A 93 -7.25 7.13 -27.53
CA GLU A 93 -7.37 6.79 -28.95
C GLU A 93 -8.73 6.17 -29.27
N GLU A 94 -9.23 5.26 -28.44
CA GLU A 94 -10.57 4.68 -28.58
C GLU A 94 -11.66 5.76 -28.44
N LYS A 95 -11.51 6.70 -27.50
CA LYS A 95 -12.44 7.84 -27.39
C LYS A 95 -12.42 8.75 -28.62
N ILE A 96 -11.25 8.97 -29.22
CA ILE A 96 -11.12 9.75 -30.45
C ILE A 96 -11.81 9.01 -31.60
N ARG A 97 -11.54 7.70 -31.75
CA ARG A 97 -12.18 6.82 -32.75
C ARG A 97 -13.70 6.84 -32.64
N VAL A 98 -14.25 6.74 -31.42
CA VAL A 98 -15.70 6.76 -31.20
C VAL A 98 -16.28 8.14 -31.55
N ARG A 99 -15.58 9.23 -31.21
CA ARG A 99 -16.00 10.60 -31.57
C ARG A 99 -16.00 10.82 -33.09
N GLU A 100 -14.99 10.33 -33.79
CA GLU A 100 -14.91 10.38 -35.25
C GLU A 100 -16.04 9.58 -35.89
N ALA A 101 -16.30 8.35 -35.43
CA ALA A 101 -17.42 7.54 -35.91
C ALA A 101 -18.79 8.20 -35.67
N ALA A 102 -18.96 8.90 -34.53
CA ALA A 102 -20.17 9.67 -34.28
C ALA A 102 -20.32 10.86 -35.23
N ARG A 103 -19.23 11.56 -35.54
CA ARG A 103 -19.21 12.65 -36.54
C ARG A 103 -19.57 12.14 -37.93
N GLU A 104 -18.96 11.03 -38.36
CA GLU A 104 -19.27 10.40 -39.65
C GLU A 104 -20.75 10.00 -39.76
N ARG A 105 -21.34 9.47 -38.68
CA ARG A 105 -22.77 9.12 -38.65
C ARG A 105 -23.67 10.35 -38.77
N VAL A 106 -23.33 11.46 -38.09
CA VAL A 106 -24.05 12.74 -38.23
C VAL A 106 -23.97 13.27 -39.66
N LEU A 107 -22.79 13.22 -40.29
CA LEU A 107 -22.61 13.64 -41.68
C LEU A 107 -23.41 12.77 -42.65
N ALA A 108 -23.39 11.44 -42.49
CA ALA A 108 -24.17 10.52 -43.33
C ALA A 108 -25.68 10.74 -43.18
N ASP A 109 -26.18 10.96 -41.97
CA ASP A 109 -27.58 11.30 -41.72
C ASP A 109 -27.95 12.65 -42.35
N PHE A 110 -27.04 13.63 -42.31
CA PHE A 110 -27.20 14.93 -42.95
C PHE A 110 -27.25 14.82 -44.48
N GLU A 111 -26.31 14.09 -45.10
CA GLU A 111 -26.29 13.83 -46.55
C GLU A 111 -27.55 13.10 -47.01
N LYS A 112 -28.00 12.09 -46.26
CA LYS A 112 -29.23 11.35 -46.53
C LYS A 112 -30.47 12.25 -46.40
N SER A 113 -30.49 13.15 -45.42
CA SER A 113 -31.53 14.17 -45.27
C SER A 113 -31.54 15.16 -46.45
N HIS A 114 -30.37 15.60 -46.91
CA HIS A 114 -30.23 16.51 -48.05
C HIS A 114 -30.65 15.86 -49.38
N LEU A 115 -30.29 14.61 -49.61
CA LEU A 115 -30.74 13.82 -50.77
C LEU A 115 -32.24 13.47 -50.69
N GLY A 116 -32.78 13.29 -49.48
CA GLY A 116 -34.21 13.08 -49.24
C GLY A 116 -35.08 14.34 -49.41
N LEU A 117 -34.48 15.53 -49.33
CA LEU A 117 -35.16 16.81 -49.54
C LEU A 117 -35.50 17.10 -51.01
N ALA A 118 -34.95 16.35 -51.97
CA ALA A 118 -35.45 16.36 -53.35
C ALA A 118 -36.79 15.60 -53.51
N ALA A 119 -37.20 14.80 -52.52
CA ALA A 119 -38.43 14.01 -52.58
C ALA A 119 -39.51 14.44 -51.58
N ARG A 120 -39.21 15.26 -50.55
CA ARG A 120 -40.24 15.75 -49.61
C ARG A 120 -39.96 17.18 -49.12
N SER A 121 -40.56 18.14 -49.81
CA SER A 121 -40.87 19.46 -49.26
C SER A 121 -42.11 19.37 -48.37
N THR A 122 -42.02 18.78 -47.18
CA THR A 122 -43.12 18.89 -46.20
C THR A 122 -42.59 18.75 -44.77
N GLU A 123 -42.64 19.88 -44.06
CA GLU A 123 -42.68 20.05 -42.60
C GLU A 123 -41.59 19.41 -41.74
N ILE A 124 -40.61 20.23 -41.36
CA ILE A 124 -39.91 20.08 -40.08
C ILE A 124 -40.16 21.35 -39.26
N GLY A 125 -41.06 21.21 -38.29
CA GLY A 125 -41.36 22.23 -37.29
C GLY A 125 -40.15 22.53 -36.41
N ARG A 126 -39.78 23.81 -36.33
CA ARG A 126 -38.89 24.35 -35.31
C ARG A 126 -39.62 24.34 -33.97
N THR A 127 -39.29 23.40 -33.09
CA THR A 127 -39.59 23.53 -31.66
C THR A 127 -38.50 24.40 -31.03
N GLY A 128 -38.75 25.71 -30.99
CA GLY A 128 -37.87 26.70 -30.38
C GLY A 128 -38.66 27.91 -29.86
N ARG A 129 -39.18 27.74 -28.64
CA ARG A 129 -39.53 28.72 -27.59
C ARG A 129 -40.02 30.13 -27.99
N THR A 130 -41.30 30.37 -27.71
CA THR A 130 -42.02 31.63 -27.37
C THR A 130 -41.34 32.98 -27.67
N SER A 131 -41.93 33.74 -28.60
CA SER A 131 -42.09 35.19 -28.48
C SER A 131 -43.32 35.62 -29.30
N THR A 132 -44.16 36.42 -28.65
CA THR A 132 -45.45 36.92 -29.09
C THR A 132 -45.39 37.78 -30.36
N GLU A 133 -46.34 37.50 -31.24
CA GLU A 133 -47.14 38.42 -32.07
C GLU A 133 -46.55 39.38 -33.12
N HIS A 134 -47.21 39.31 -34.29
CA HIS A 134 -47.38 40.29 -35.39
C HIS A 134 -46.18 40.65 -36.30
N GLY A 135 -46.30 40.34 -37.60
CA GLY A 135 -45.43 40.93 -38.62
C GLY A 135 -45.37 40.16 -39.94
N ARG A 136 -46.24 40.55 -40.87
CA ARG A 136 -46.35 40.09 -42.26
C ARG A 136 -45.04 40.30 -43.04
N GLY A 137 -44.59 39.26 -43.75
CA GLY A 137 -43.67 39.29 -44.89
C GLY A 137 -42.58 40.36 -44.91
N THR A 138 -41.47 40.13 -44.21
CA THR A 138 -40.20 40.83 -44.49
C THR A 138 -39.10 39.77 -44.55
N LYS A 139 -38.34 39.75 -45.64
CA LYS A 139 -37.22 38.81 -45.86
C LYS A 139 -36.20 39.00 -44.74
N ARG A 140 -36.27 38.15 -43.71
CA ARG A 140 -35.28 38.12 -42.63
C ARG A 140 -33.94 37.80 -43.27
N LYS A 141 -33.01 38.77 -43.25
CA LYS A 141 -31.59 38.51 -43.56
C LYS A 141 -31.15 37.40 -42.60
N PHE A 142 -30.84 36.24 -43.16
CA PHE A 142 -30.26 35.15 -42.39
C PHE A 142 -28.83 35.58 -42.07
N GLU A 143 -28.61 36.06 -40.85
CA GLU A 143 -27.27 36.31 -40.35
C GLU A 143 -26.71 34.96 -39.89
N PHE A 144 -25.68 34.51 -40.61
CA PHE A 144 -24.96 33.28 -40.30
C PHE A 144 -24.07 33.55 -39.08
N ASP A 145 -24.51 33.08 -37.91
CA ASP A 145 -23.72 33.12 -36.69
C ASP A 145 -22.91 31.83 -36.57
N ALA A 146 -21.59 31.94 -36.75
CA ALA A 146 -20.67 30.81 -36.69
C ALA A 146 -20.72 30.11 -35.32
N SER A 147 -20.96 30.86 -34.24
CA SER A 147 -21.01 30.31 -32.88
C SER A 147 -22.25 29.45 -32.63
N ALA A 148 -23.38 29.80 -33.25
CA ALA A 148 -24.62 29.01 -33.20
C ALA A 148 -24.52 27.72 -34.03
N VAL A 149 -23.70 27.71 -35.08
CA VAL A 149 -23.44 26.48 -35.87
C VAL A 149 -22.56 25.51 -35.08
N GLU A 150 -21.53 26.01 -34.40
CA GLU A 150 -20.65 25.18 -33.57
C GLU A 150 -21.38 24.53 -32.38
N THR A 151 -22.31 25.25 -31.74
CA THR A 151 -23.12 24.68 -30.64
C THR A 151 -24.06 23.58 -31.13
N LEU A 152 -24.73 23.79 -32.26
CA LEU A 152 -25.59 22.79 -32.89
C LEU A 152 -24.80 21.55 -33.35
N GLN A 153 -23.59 21.73 -33.89
CA GLN A 153 -22.69 20.62 -34.25
C GLN A 153 -22.31 19.80 -33.01
N ARG A 154 -21.94 20.45 -31.90
CA ARG A 154 -21.56 19.77 -30.66
C ARG A 154 -22.75 18.99 -30.05
N GLU A 155 -23.94 19.55 -30.09
CA GLU A 155 -25.17 18.87 -29.63
C GLU A 155 -25.54 17.67 -30.53
N ALA A 156 -25.37 17.81 -31.84
CA ALA A 156 -25.56 16.70 -32.79
C ALA A 156 -24.54 15.57 -32.56
N GLU A 157 -23.26 15.91 -32.34
CA GLU A 157 -22.21 14.94 -31.98
C GLU A 157 -22.54 14.22 -30.67
N GLU A 158 -22.96 14.93 -29.62
CA GLU A 158 -23.28 14.33 -28.33
C GLU A 158 -24.52 13.42 -28.40
N THR A 159 -25.55 13.82 -29.14
CA THR A 159 -26.75 12.98 -29.33
C THR A 159 -26.47 11.73 -30.16
N ALA A 160 -25.59 11.81 -31.17
CA ALA A 160 -25.13 10.66 -31.95
C ALA A 160 -24.30 9.69 -31.09
N MET A 161 -23.37 10.21 -30.26
CA MET A 161 -22.60 9.42 -29.30
C MET A 161 -23.52 8.64 -28.34
N ARG A 162 -24.55 9.30 -27.77
CA ARG A 162 -25.51 8.64 -26.86
C ARG A 162 -26.36 7.58 -27.55
N LYS A 163 -26.66 7.72 -28.85
CA LYS A 163 -27.37 6.69 -29.62
C LYS A 163 -26.48 5.47 -29.87
N ILE A 164 -25.22 5.69 -30.27
CA ILE A 164 -24.23 4.63 -30.47
C ILE A 164 -24.00 3.86 -29.16
N GLU A 165 -23.87 4.57 -28.04
CA GLU A 165 -23.71 3.94 -26.72
C GLU A 165 -24.91 3.08 -26.33
N LYS A 166 -26.15 3.53 -26.60
CA LYS A 166 -27.36 2.72 -26.38
C LYS A 166 -27.42 1.48 -27.27
N GLU A 167 -27.13 1.62 -28.56
CA GLU A 167 -27.08 0.51 -29.52
C GLU A 167 -26.01 -0.52 -29.11
N GLN A 168 -24.82 -0.06 -28.71
CA GLN A 168 -23.76 -0.92 -28.18
C GLN A 168 -24.17 -1.61 -26.88
N ALA A 169 -24.81 -0.89 -25.94
CA ALA A 169 -25.29 -1.48 -24.70
C ALA A 169 -26.38 -2.52 -24.92
N GLU A 170 -27.28 -2.33 -25.90
CA GLU A 170 -28.30 -3.31 -26.29
C GLU A 170 -27.67 -4.55 -26.97
N ALA A 171 -26.67 -4.35 -27.83
CA ALA A 171 -25.89 -5.44 -28.43
C ALA A 171 -25.04 -6.23 -27.42
N LEU A 172 -24.64 -5.58 -26.31
CA LEU A 172 -23.98 -6.25 -25.19
C LEU A 172 -24.97 -6.96 -24.27
N LYS A 173 -26.21 -6.46 -24.11
CA LYS A 173 -27.27 -7.14 -23.33
C LYS A 173 -27.76 -8.44 -23.99
N SER A 174 -27.72 -8.51 -25.31
CA SER A 174 -28.09 -9.74 -26.05
C SER A 174 -27.04 -10.85 -25.93
N LYS A 175 -25.83 -10.53 -25.46
CA LYS A 175 -24.79 -11.49 -25.07
C LYS A 175 -24.83 -11.63 -23.55
N LEU A 176 -25.06 -12.85 -23.05
CA LEU A 176 -25.06 -13.10 -21.60
C LEU A 176 -23.75 -12.59 -20.98
N PRO A 177 -23.79 -11.92 -19.81
CA PRO A 177 -22.58 -11.47 -19.14
C PRO A 177 -21.77 -12.67 -18.65
N ASP A 178 -20.81 -13.11 -19.45
CA ASP A 178 -19.88 -14.15 -19.08
C ASP A 178 -18.82 -13.58 -18.13
N PHE A 179 -18.88 -14.02 -16.87
CA PHE A 179 -17.95 -13.63 -15.82
C PHE A 179 -16.46 -13.90 -16.17
N TRP A 180 -16.21 -14.84 -17.08
CA TRP A 180 -14.86 -15.29 -17.45
C TRP A 180 -14.21 -14.47 -18.57
N LEU A 181 -14.96 -13.58 -19.22
CA LEU A 181 -14.46 -12.69 -20.28
C LEU A 181 -14.25 -11.28 -19.69
N PRO A 182 -13.00 -10.78 -19.56
CA PRO A 182 -12.70 -9.48 -18.95
C PRO A 182 -13.53 -8.31 -19.51
N SER A 183 -13.86 -8.34 -20.81
CA SER A 183 -14.67 -7.36 -21.52
C SER A 183 -16.17 -7.39 -21.19
N LEU A 184 -16.67 -8.45 -20.56
CA LEU A 184 -18.08 -8.64 -20.18
C LEU A 184 -18.27 -8.71 -18.65
N THR A 185 -17.21 -8.45 -17.88
CA THR A 185 -17.32 -8.36 -16.43
C THR A 185 -18.16 -7.14 -16.04
N PRO A 186 -19.05 -7.25 -15.04
CA PRO A 186 -19.88 -6.12 -14.58
C PRO A 186 -19.06 -4.93 -14.04
N THR A 187 -17.79 -5.17 -13.69
CA THR A 187 -16.80 -4.13 -13.33
C THR A 187 -16.27 -3.34 -14.52
N TYR A 188 -16.32 -3.89 -15.74
CA TYR A 188 -15.86 -3.23 -16.97
C TYR A 188 -16.93 -2.30 -17.56
N THR A 189 -18.21 -2.66 -17.45
CA THR A 189 -19.34 -1.95 -18.06
C THR A 189 -19.90 -0.80 -17.22
N SER A 190 -19.61 -0.77 -15.91
CA SER A 190 -20.27 0.17 -14.99
C SER A 190 -19.51 1.48 -14.76
N ASN A 191 -18.22 1.58 -15.10
CA ASN A 191 -17.49 2.83 -15.05
C ASN A 191 -16.26 2.75 -15.97
N GLY A 192 -16.10 3.73 -16.86
CA GLY A 192 -14.86 3.91 -17.61
C GLY A 192 -13.64 4.01 -16.69
N LEU A 193 -12.44 3.90 -17.27
CA LEU A 193 -11.11 3.88 -16.63
C LEU A 193 -11.14 3.89 -15.09
N PRO A 194 -10.92 2.77 -14.35
CA PRO A 194 -11.12 2.69 -12.91
C PRO A 194 -10.52 3.91 -12.24
N THR A 195 -11.42 4.79 -11.79
CA THR A 195 -11.09 6.11 -11.23
C THR A 195 -10.12 5.96 -10.05
N SER A 196 -10.13 4.80 -9.40
CA SER A 196 -9.23 4.42 -8.31
C SER A 196 -7.75 4.35 -8.70
N LEU A 197 -7.38 4.10 -9.97
CA LEU A 197 -5.97 4.01 -10.39
C LEU A 197 -5.33 5.36 -10.73
N ARG A 198 -6.13 6.40 -11.00
CA ARG A 198 -5.63 7.73 -11.37
C ARG A 198 -5.09 8.54 -10.17
N GLN A 199 -5.37 8.12 -8.94
CA GLN A 199 -5.03 8.87 -7.72
C GLN A 199 -4.10 8.13 -6.75
N VAL A 200 -3.69 6.89 -7.03
CA VAL A 200 -2.72 6.21 -6.15
C VAL A 200 -1.35 6.84 -6.38
N LYS A 201 -0.93 7.71 -5.45
CA LYS A 201 0.44 8.23 -5.40
C LYS A 201 1.38 7.06 -5.10
N VAL A 202 1.87 6.42 -6.14
CA VAL A 202 2.71 5.25 -6.00
C VAL A 202 4.06 5.65 -5.41
N GLN A 203 4.23 5.38 -4.12
CA GLN A 203 5.43 5.63 -3.33
C GLN A 203 6.03 4.30 -2.89
N THR A 204 7.33 4.32 -2.58
CA THR A 204 7.98 3.18 -1.94
C THR A 204 7.50 3.05 -0.50
N MET A 205 7.19 1.83 -0.08
CA MET A 205 6.55 1.50 1.18
C MET A 205 7.47 0.61 2.02
N CYS A 206 7.46 0.81 3.32
CA CYS A 206 8.11 -0.09 4.27
C CYS A 206 7.31 -1.38 4.41
N ARG A 207 7.99 -2.53 4.25
CA ARG A 207 7.38 -3.85 4.42
C ARG A 207 7.44 -4.39 5.85
N GLY A 208 8.16 -3.71 6.75
CA GLY A 208 8.32 -4.12 8.14
C GLY A 208 7.18 -3.73 9.08
N GLY A 209 6.26 -2.85 8.64
CA GLY A 209 5.20 -2.31 9.48
C GLY A 209 3.80 -2.67 9.01
N THR A 210 2.91 -2.89 9.96
CA THR A 210 1.45 -2.97 9.77
C THR A 210 0.80 -1.81 10.54
N PRO A 211 0.24 -0.78 9.88
CA PRO A 211 0.09 -0.58 8.44
C PRO A 211 1.41 -0.22 7.72
N ALA A 212 1.46 -0.46 6.41
CA ALA A 212 2.58 -0.04 5.58
C ALA A 212 2.63 1.49 5.48
N HIS A 213 3.81 2.07 5.67
CA HIS A 213 4.05 3.50 5.59
C HIS A 213 5.06 3.84 4.48
N PRO A 214 5.00 5.05 3.91
CA PRO A 214 5.94 5.46 2.87
C PRO A 214 7.35 5.63 3.44
N VAL A 215 8.35 5.08 2.76
CA VAL A 215 9.77 5.22 3.12
C VAL A 215 10.58 5.60 1.89
N SER A 216 11.48 6.56 2.05
CA SER A 216 12.45 6.99 1.06
C SER A 216 13.88 6.67 1.51
N LEU A 217 14.85 6.75 0.59
CA LEU A 217 16.26 6.56 0.96
C LEU A 217 16.78 7.64 1.92
N LYS A 218 16.22 8.86 1.88
CA LYS A 218 16.64 9.98 2.73
C LYS A 218 16.05 9.92 4.14
N SER A 219 14.95 9.21 4.32
CA SER A 219 14.34 8.98 5.63
C SER A 219 15.00 7.85 6.41
N LEU A 220 15.94 7.12 5.80
CA LEU A 220 16.70 6.09 6.49
C LEU A 220 17.90 6.72 7.20
N PHE A 221 18.11 6.36 8.45
CA PHE A 221 19.27 6.80 9.23
C PHE A 221 20.03 5.59 9.79
N PRO A 222 21.36 5.67 9.90
CA PRO A 222 22.18 4.58 10.42
C PRO A 222 22.03 4.46 11.93
N ILE A 223 22.08 3.21 12.42
CA ILE A 223 22.02 2.89 13.83
C ILE A 223 23.35 2.26 14.27
N LYS A 224 23.78 2.61 15.47
CA LYS A 224 25.02 2.13 16.08
C LYS A 224 24.71 1.53 17.44
N PHE A 225 24.84 0.21 17.52
CA PHE A 225 24.80 -0.50 18.78
C PHE A 225 26.17 -0.41 19.46
N THR A 226 26.16 -0.24 20.78
CA THR A 226 27.37 -0.31 21.61
C THR A 226 27.51 -1.75 22.10
N PHE A 227 28.72 -2.28 22.06
CA PHE A 227 29.02 -3.64 22.53
C PHE A 227 29.97 -3.56 23.71
N PHE A 228 29.86 -4.50 24.65
CA PHE A 228 30.83 -4.61 25.74
C PHE A 228 32.14 -5.15 25.18
N ASP A 229 33.23 -4.41 25.35
CA ASP A 229 34.57 -4.91 25.04
C ASP A 229 35.19 -5.47 26.33
N GLY A 230 35.38 -6.78 26.37
CA GLY A 230 35.96 -7.47 27.53
C GLY A 230 37.48 -7.24 27.71
N SER A 231 38.10 -6.36 26.91
CA SER A 231 39.55 -6.18 26.86
C SER A 231 40.13 -5.30 27.97
N SER A 232 39.36 -4.86 28.97
CA SER A 232 39.83 -3.92 30.00
C SER A 232 39.64 -4.38 31.45
N GLN A 233 39.78 -5.67 31.73
CA GLN A 233 40.08 -6.19 33.09
C GLN A 233 40.50 -7.67 33.08
N GLN A 234 41.81 -7.92 32.96
CA GLN A 234 42.46 -9.04 33.67
C GLN A 234 43.81 -8.57 34.21
N PRO A 235 44.02 -8.54 35.53
CA PRO A 235 45.36 -8.60 36.09
C PRO A 235 45.80 -10.07 36.13
N GLY A 236 46.75 -10.42 35.25
CA GLY A 236 47.72 -11.49 35.44
C GLY A 236 47.23 -12.92 35.66
N SER A 237 47.22 -13.72 34.61
CA SER A 237 47.74 -15.09 34.71
C SER A 237 48.48 -15.47 33.42
N ASN A 238 49.72 -15.92 33.61
CA ASN A 238 50.69 -16.26 32.57
C ASN A 238 50.21 -17.41 31.69
N GLY A 239 50.32 -17.24 30.37
CA GLY A 239 50.26 -18.30 29.37
C GLY A 239 50.95 -17.86 28.08
N SER A 240 52.05 -18.52 27.75
CA SER A 240 53.02 -18.23 26.67
C SER A 240 52.45 -18.17 25.25
N PRO A 241 53.20 -17.58 24.28
CA PRO A 241 52.67 -17.18 22.98
C PRO A 241 52.82 -18.29 21.94
N SER A 242 51.80 -18.46 21.10
CA SER A 242 51.97 -19.12 19.81
C SER A 242 51.00 -18.57 18.77
N ASP A 243 51.65 -17.96 17.79
CA ASP A 243 51.36 -17.93 16.36
C ASP A 243 50.48 -16.82 15.79
N SER A 244 51.06 -16.23 14.76
CA SER A 244 50.65 -15.04 14.04
C SER A 244 49.62 -15.41 12.99
N GLY A 245 48.42 -14.84 13.07
CA GLY A 245 47.39 -14.97 12.05
C GLY A 245 46.44 -13.78 12.10
N THR A 246 46.68 -12.81 11.23
CA THR A 246 45.90 -11.61 10.92
C THR A 246 44.43 -11.67 11.36
N VAL A 247 44.10 -10.86 12.35
CA VAL A 247 42.85 -10.90 13.14
C VAL A 247 41.63 -10.52 12.29
N LYS A 248 40.74 -11.50 12.08
CA LYS A 248 39.32 -11.29 11.72
C LYS A 248 38.61 -10.56 12.87
N THR A 249 38.70 -9.24 12.90
CA THR A 249 38.06 -8.39 13.94
C THR A 249 36.55 -8.21 13.75
N THR A 250 35.99 -8.57 12.59
CA THR A 250 34.56 -8.43 12.29
C THR A 250 33.70 -9.55 12.89
N SER A 251 34.18 -10.79 12.89
CA SER A 251 33.38 -11.95 13.31
C SER A 251 33.07 -12.00 14.81
N ARG A 252 33.93 -11.43 15.68
CA ARG A 252 33.69 -11.42 17.14
C ARG A 252 32.61 -10.41 17.57
N LYS A 253 32.41 -9.32 16.82
CA LYS A 253 31.40 -8.31 17.15
C LYS A 253 29.98 -8.77 16.84
N ASP A 254 29.82 -9.69 15.89
CA ASP A 254 28.53 -10.25 15.48
C ASP A 254 27.97 -11.29 16.47
N GLU A 255 28.77 -11.77 17.43
CA GLU A 255 28.33 -12.69 18.49
C GLU A 255 28.08 -11.98 19.82
N LEU A 256 28.64 -10.77 20.02
CA LEU A 256 28.47 -10.03 21.27
C LEU A 256 27.09 -9.40 21.34
N ASP A 257 26.47 -9.51 22.51
CA ASP A 257 25.18 -8.88 22.79
C ASP A 257 25.35 -7.36 22.97
N PRO A 258 24.50 -6.55 22.33
CA PRO A 258 24.57 -5.10 22.47
C PRO A 258 24.12 -4.64 23.86
N ILE A 259 24.75 -3.57 24.34
CA ILE A 259 24.52 -2.98 25.66
C ILE A 259 24.07 -1.52 25.55
N CYS A 260 23.36 -1.04 26.57
CA CYS A 260 23.06 0.38 26.73
C CYS A 260 24.34 1.11 27.19
N PRO A 261 24.80 2.19 26.52
CA PRO A 261 26.01 2.90 26.90
C PRO A 261 25.90 3.61 28.26
N ALA A 262 24.69 4.00 28.68
CA ALA A 262 24.48 4.74 29.93
C ALA A 262 24.46 3.84 31.18
N CYS A 263 23.66 2.77 31.16
CA CYS A 263 23.49 1.88 32.32
C CYS A 263 24.23 0.55 32.20
N LYS A 264 24.92 0.30 31.08
CA LYS A 264 25.62 -0.96 30.76
C LYS A 264 24.72 -2.21 30.81
N LYS A 265 23.40 -2.02 30.81
CA LYS A 265 22.42 -3.11 30.77
C LYS A 265 22.41 -3.73 29.38
N GLN A 266 22.41 -5.06 29.31
CA GLN A 266 22.23 -5.80 28.06
C GLN A 266 20.86 -5.51 27.44
N LEU A 267 20.87 -5.20 26.14
CA LEU A 267 19.66 -4.98 25.36
C LEU A 267 19.09 -6.34 24.95
N SER A 268 17.77 -6.47 25.05
CA SER A 268 17.04 -7.70 24.73
C SER A 268 15.63 -7.34 24.27
N ASN A 269 14.89 -8.31 23.71
CA ASN A 269 13.49 -8.13 23.30
C ASN A 269 12.58 -7.59 24.42
N ASN A 270 12.94 -7.80 25.69
CA ASN A 270 12.16 -7.34 26.84
C ASN A 270 12.34 -5.85 27.15
N VAL A 271 13.45 -5.26 26.71
CA VAL A 271 13.79 -3.87 27.01
C VAL A 271 13.39 -3.01 25.83
N LEU A 272 12.54 -2.00 26.07
CA LEU A 272 12.27 -0.99 25.06
C LEU A 272 13.54 -0.16 24.82
N ILE A 273 13.88 0.01 23.55
CA ILE A 273 15.08 0.70 23.10
C ILE A 273 14.70 1.87 22.20
N SER A 274 15.49 2.94 22.32
CA SER A 274 15.31 4.17 21.56
C SER A 274 16.63 4.55 20.90
N ALA A 275 16.56 5.09 19.69
CA ALA A 275 17.69 5.59 18.94
C ALA A 275 17.58 7.10 18.74
N ALA A 276 18.71 7.79 18.80
CA ALA A 276 18.80 9.20 18.42
C ALA A 276 19.04 9.31 16.90
N LYS A 277 18.14 9.94 16.15
CA LYS A 277 18.21 10.07 14.68
C LYS A 277 19.51 10.69 14.14
N PRO A 278 20.06 11.80 14.69
CA PRO A 278 21.23 12.46 14.09
C PRO A 278 22.52 11.63 14.21
N CYS A 279 22.73 10.95 15.35
CA CYS A 279 23.97 10.23 15.62
C CYS A 279 23.86 8.70 15.56
N GLY A 280 22.64 8.16 15.63
CA GLY A 280 22.34 6.73 15.50
C GLY A 280 22.56 5.90 16.78
N HIS A 281 22.95 6.51 17.90
CA HIS A 281 23.22 5.77 19.14
C HIS A 281 21.93 5.23 19.78
N VAL A 282 21.99 3.99 20.25
CA VAL A 282 20.86 3.28 20.89
C VAL A 282 21.00 3.26 22.41
N THR A 283 19.91 3.58 23.10
CA THR A 283 19.80 3.55 24.57
C THR A 283 18.53 2.83 25.01
N CYS A 284 18.52 2.29 26.23
CA CYS A 284 17.29 1.76 26.80
C CYS A 284 16.31 2.88 27.16
N LYS A 285 15.02 2.57 27.18
CA LYS A 285 13.94 3.54 27.47
C LYS A 285 14.15 4.28 28.79
N SER A 286 14.52 3.57 29.86
CA SER A 286 14.76 4.19 31.17
C SER A 286 15.83 5.28 31.14
N CYS A 287 16.95 5.06 30.44
CA CYS A 287 18.01 6.05 30.28
C CYS A 287 17.62 7.15 29.29
N THR A 288 16.80 6.82 28.30
CA THR A 288 16.28 7.80 27.35
C THR A 288 15.38 8.80 28.07
N ASP A 289 14.49 8.32 28.93
CA ASP A 289 13.53 9.15 29.66
C ASP A 289 14.20 9.95 30.80
N SER A 290 15.16 9.37 31.53
CA SER A 290 15.81 10.06 32.65
C SER A 290 16.95 10.99 32.23
N LEU A 291 17.79 10.58 31.27
CA LEU A 291 19.00 11.31 30.91
C LEU A 291 18.82 12.10 29.61
N ILE A 292 18.38 11.46 28.53
CA ILE A 292 18.34 12.09 27.19
C ILE A 292 17.21 13.12 27.08
N ARG A 293 15.99 12.80 27.52
CA ARG A 293 14.86 13.75 27.46
C ARG A 293 15.07 14.96 28.37
N THR A 294 15.72 14.77 29.52
CA THR A 294 16.04 15.84 30.47
C THR A 294 17.14 16.75 29.94
N SER A 295 18.23 16.18 29.43
CA SER A 295 19.38 16.94 28.92
C SER A 295 19.22 17.45 27.49
N LYS A 296 18.28 16.88 26.71
CA LYS A 296 18.08 17.14 25.27
C LYS A 296 19.38 16.95 24.46
N GLN A 297 20.21 16.00 24.87
CA GLN A 297 21.53 15.75 24.31
C GLN A 297 21.84 14.25 24.28
N CYS A 298 22.64 13.81 23.32
CA CYS A 298 23.08 12.42 23.24
C CYS A 298 24.18 12.13 24.27
N ILE A 299 24.05 11.03 25.03
CA ILE A 299 25.01 10.64 26.09
C ILE A 299 26.37 10.18 25.54
N VAL A 300 26.44 9.76 24.27
CA VAL A 300 27.66 9.17 23.70
C VAL A 300 28.50 10.19 22.94
N CYS A 301 27.86 11.14 22.25
CA CYS A 301 28.53 12.07 21.35
C CYS A 301 28.14 13.53 21.58
N ASP A 302 27.39 13.82 22.64
CA ASP A 302 27.04 15.19 23.05
C ASP A 302 26.29 16.01 21.99
N GLU A 303 25.69 15.35 21.00
CA GLU A 303 24.93 16.02 19.95
C GLU A 303 23.56 16.46 20.47
N LEU A 304 23.13 17.67 20.10
CA LEU A 304 21.87 18.26 20.53
C LEU A 304 20.67 17.55 19.86
N LEU A 305 19.71 17.12 20.67
CA LEU A 305 18.56 16.34 20.23
C LEU A 305 17.25 17.10 20.45
N LYS A 306 16.37 17.10 19.45
CA LYS A 306 14.98 17.52 19.62
C LYS A 306 14.14 16.32 20.04
N GLU A 307 12.95 16.58 20.60
CA GLU A 307 12.03 15.51 21.02
C GLU A 307 11.62 14.57 19.87
N LYS A 308 11.57 15.09 18.63
CA LYS A 308 11.27 14.33 17.41
C LYS A 308 12.42 13.45 16.92
N ASP A 309 13.64 13.74 17.38
CA ASP A 309 14.86 13.02 16.99
C ASP A 309 15.06 11.77 17.85
N ILE A 310 14.28 11.59 18.91
CA ILE A 310 14.27 10.40 19.75
C ILE A 310 13.23 9.44 19.18
N LEU A 311 13.69 8.33 18.60
CA LEU A 311 12.82 7.33 17.99
C LEU A 311 12.84 6.03 18.80
N GLU A 312 11.67 5.54 19.22
CA GLU A 312 11.53 4.19 19.78
C GLU A 312 11.61 3.16 18.65
N LEU A 313 12.50 2.15 18.78
CA LEU A 313 12.63 1.10 17.77
C LEU A 313 11.53 0.05 17.96
N LYS A 314 10.93 -0.39 16.84
CA LYS A 314 9.84 -1.36 16.83
C LYS A 314 10.35 -2.79 16.97
N ARG A 315 9.80 -3.48 17.96
CA ARG A 315 9.97 -4.92 18.21
C ARG A 315 8.63 -5.64 18.02
N GLU A 316 8.67 -6.90 17.60
CA GLU A 316 7.45 -7.69 17.31
C GLU A 316 6.79 -8.23 18.58
N GLY A 317 7.60 -8.64 19.56
CA GLY A 317 7.08 -9.16 20.82
C GLY A 317 8.15 -9.77 21.71
N THR A 318 7.71 -10.29 22.86
CA THR A 318 8.54 -11.10 23.78
C THR A 318 7.99 -12.51 23.99
N GLY A 319 6.91 -12.87 23.31
CA GLY A 319 6.19 -14.13 23.54
C GLY A 319 5.39 -14.17 24.87
N PHE A 320 5.40 -13.10 25.66
CA PHE A 320 4.62 -12.98 26.90
C PHE A 320 3.50 -11.95 26.76
N ALA A 321 2.45 -12.10 27.59
CA ALA A 321 1.18 -11.36 27.47
C ALA A 321 1.30 -9.82 27.49
N GLY A 322 2.38 -9.26 28.05
CA GLY A 322 2.58 -7.81 28.15
C GLY A 322 3.47 -7.19 27.08
N GLY A 323 3.99 -7.97 26.14
CA GLY A 323 5.19 -7.58 25.39
C GLY A 323 5.08 -7.45 23.87
N GLY A 324 3.90 -7.59 23.25
CA GLY A 324 3.71 -7.50 21.80
C GLY A 324 2.67 -8.48 21.29
N ILE A 325 2.73 -8.86 20.01
CA ILE A 325 1.79 -9.80 19.40
C ILE A 325 2.07 -11.20 19.95
N ALA A 326 1.30 -11.68 20.92
CA ALA A 326 1.53 -12.99 21.57
C ALA A 326 0.57 -14.10 21.08
N GLU A 327 -0.35 -13.78 20.17
CA GLU A 327 -1.40 -14.68 19.71
C GLU A 327 -1.58 -14.55 18.20
N ALA A 328 -1.52 -15.69 17.50
CA ALA A 328 -1.91 -15.79 16.10
C ALA A 328 -3.30 -16.43 16.03
N SER A 329 -4.18 -15.86 15.20
CA SER A 329 -5.50 -16.41 14.92
C SER A 329 -5.59 -16.84 13.45
N ARG A 330 -6.16 -18.02 13.22
CA ARG A 330 -6.53 -18.52 11.90
C ARG A 330 -8.04 -18.70 11.86
N THR A 331 -8.70 -17.94 11.00
CA THR A 331 -10.14 -18.10 10.73
C THR A 331 -10.34 -19.27 9.76
N GLY A 332 -10.82 -20.41 10.27
CA GLY A 332 -11.24 -21.55 9.46
C GLY A 332 -12.70 -21.47 9.04
N VAL A 333 -13.14 -22.46 8.25
CA VAL A 333 -14.56 -22.63 7.90
C VAL A 333 -15.35 -22.88 9.19
N SER A 334 -16.42 -22.11 9.39
CA SER A 334 -17.32 -22.35 10.53
C SER A 334 -17.95 -23.72 10.40
N PHE A 335 -17.98 -24.48 11.49
CA PHE A 335 -18.72 -25.73 11.53
C PHE A 335 -20.21 -25.43 11.30
N GLN A 336 -20.72 -25.77 10.11
CA GLN A 336 -22.15 -25.79 9.82
C GLN A 336 -22.66 -27.16 10.30
N GLY A 337 -23.11 -27.20 11.56
CA GLY A 337 -23.75 -28.37 12.16
C GLY A 337 -25.22 -28.12 12.36
#